data_AF-A0A645FCS2-F1
#
_entry.id   AF-A0A645FCS2-F1
#
_cell.length_a   1.000
_cell.length_b   1.000
_cell.length_c   1.000
_cell.angle_alpha   90.00
_cell.angle_beta   90.00
_cell.angle_gamma   90.00
#
_symmetry.space_group_name_H-M   'P 1'
#
loop_
_entity.id
_entity.type
_entity.pdbx_description
1 polymer ?
#
loop_
_entity_poly.entity_id
_entity_poly.type
_entity_poly.pdbx_seq_one_letter_code
_entity_poly.pdbx_strand_id
1 'polypeptide(L)'
;MDTIGDRKVYWVNVRVPTKRWQNDVNDMLAKMAKKYDNMTLIDWYDYSKDHDEWFYDDQVHPNPEGMIHYAHFVSQALLGGKSSSSELTKDSEVTDEATNQDSEDLTNGATSSSMANTSEDLDTAQ
;
A
#
# COMPACT_ATOMS: atom_id res chain seq x y z
N MET A 1 21.54 9.17 -20.09
CA MET A 1 21.36 7.77 -20.55
C MET A 1 22.31 7.43 -21.69
N ASP A 2 22.63 8.37 -22.57
CA ASP A 2 23.52 8.18 -23.73
C ASP A 2 24.90 7.55 -23.39
N THR A 3 25.54 8.00 -22.30
CA THR A 3 26.83 7.42 -21.83
C THR A 3 26.70 5.98 -21.34
N ILE A 4 25.52 5.59 -20.83
CA ILE A 4 25.26 4.23 -20.32
C ILE A 4 25.00 3.25 -21.47
N GLY A 5 24.59 3.75 -22.64
CA GLY A 5 24.26 2.95 -23.83
C GLY A 5 23.11 1.97 -23.56
N ASP A 6 23.18 0.79 -24.17
CA ASP A 6 22.09 -0.21 -24.18
C ASP A 6 21.96 -1.04 -22.89
N ARG A 7 22.60 -0.62 -21.80
CA ARG A 7 22.50 -1.33 -20.52
C ARG A 7 21.11 -1.11 -19.93
N LYS A 8 20.58 -2.15 -19.29
CA LYS A 8 19.41 -2.03 -18.41
C LYS A 8 19.82 -1.27 -17.16
N VAL A 9 19.07 -0.23 -16.84
CA VAL A 9 19.24 0.61 -15.65
C VAL A 9 18.11 0.28 -14.70
N TYR A 10 18.45 -0.12 -13.48
CA TYR A 10 17.48 -0.29 -12.40
C TYR A 10 17.73 0.78 -11.36
N TRP A 11 16.69 1.51 -11.00
CA TRP A 11 16.76 2.53 -9.97
C TRP A 11 15.75 2.20 -8.89
N VAL A 12 16.15 2.19 -7.62
CA VAL A 12 15.20 2.06 -6.50
C VAL A 12 14.97 3.43 -5.87
N ASN A 13 13.70 3.81 -5.72
CA ASN A 13 13.33 5.08 -5.11
C ASN A 13 13.45 5.01 -3.57
N VAL A 14 13.23 6.13 -2.89
CA VAL A 14 13.63 6.25 -1.49
C VAL A 14 12.44 6.38 -0.53
N ARG A 15 12.60 5.83 0.67
CA ARG A 15 11.78 6.12 1.86
C ARG A 15 12.67 6.83 2.88
N VAL A 16 12.39 8.11 3.08
CA VAL A 16 13.08 9.02 4.01
C VAL A 16 12.06 10.05 4.55
N PRO A 17 11.10 9.65 5.39
CA PRO A 17 9.95 10.48 5.78
C PRO A 17 10.36 11.78 6.50
N THR A 18 11.58 11.82 7.06
CA THR A 18 12.14 13.00 7.71
C THR A 18 12.65 14.08 6.75
N LYS A 19 12.63 13.84 5.43
CA LYS A 19 13.18 14.77 4.43
C LYS A 19 12.11 15.26 3.46
N ARG A 20 11.96 16.59 3.40
CA ARG A 20 11.01 17.28 2.50
C ARG A 20 11.19 16.93 1.01
N TRP A 21 12.42 16.60 0.59
CA TRP A 21 12.76 16.32 -0.81
C TRP A 21 12.37 14.91 -1.28
N GLN A 22 11.93 14.01 -0.39
CA GLN A 22 11.63 12.61 -0.74
C GLN A 22 10.67 12.51 -1.93
N ASN A 23 9.52 13.20 -1.84
CA ASN A 23 8.46 13.06 -2.84
C ASN A 23 8.87 13.70 -4.17
N ASP A 24 9.55 14.84 -4.15
CA ASP A 24 10.07 15.47 -5.37
C ASP A 24 11.06 14.56 -6.11
N VAL A 25 11.94 13.88 -5.37
CA VAL A 25 12.89 12.91 -5.93
C VAL A 25 12.17 11.68 -6.47
N ASN A 26 11.25 11.09 -5.71
CA ASN A 26 10.49 9.90 -6.15
C ASN A 26 9.66 10.20 -7.41
N ASP A 27 9.03 11.36 -7.49
CA ASP A 27 8.29 11.82 -8.67
C ASP A 27 9.20 12.03 -9.89
N MET A 28 10.39 12.60 -9.67
CA MET A 28 11.39 12.75 -10.73
C MET A 28 11.81 11.39 -11.27
N LEU A 29 12.09 10.42 -10.40
CA LEU A 29 12.48 9.06 -10.79
C LEU A 29 11.36 8.35 -11.57
N ALA A 30 10.11 8.49 -11.13
CA ALA A 30 8.94 7.96 -11.84
C ALA A 30 8.80 8.58 -13.24
N LYS A 31 9.05 9.89 -13.40
CA LYS A 31 9.07 10.55 -14.71
C LYS A 31 10.23 10.06 -15.58
N MET A 32 11.41 9.81 -15.01
CA MET A 32 12.55 9.31 -15.77
C MET A 32 12.36 7.87 -16.25
N ALA A 33 11.77 7.00 -15.44
CA ALA A 33 11.45 5.62 -15.85
C ALA A 33 10.42 5.57 -16.99
N LYS A 34 9.50 6.55 -17.08
CA LYS A 34 8.59 6.71 -18.23
C LYS A 34 9.27 7.27 -19.47
N LYS A 35 10.37 8.02 -19.29
CA LYS A 35 11.10 8.68 -20.38
C LYS A 35 12.11 7.76 -21.06
N TYR A 36 12.69 6.81 -20.32
CA TYR A 36 13.78 5.98 -20.78
C TYR A 36 13.38 4.49 -20.74
N ASP A 37 13.20 3.89 -21.92
CA ASP A 37 12.77 2.48 -22.05
C ASP A 37 13.75 1.47 -21.44
N ASN A 38 15.02 1.86 -21.29
CA ASN A 38 16.04 1.04 -20.64
C ASN A 38 16.14 1.27 -19.13
N MET A 39 15.26 2.06 -18.54
CA MET A 39 15.22 2.33 -17.10
C MET A 39 13.98 1.72 -16.44
N THR A 40 14.21 0.84 -15.48
CA THR A 40 13.16 0.29 -14.61
C THR A 40 13.24 0.95 -13.24
N LEU A 41 12.12 1.52 -12.77
CA LEU A 41 11.96 1.95 -11.39
C LEU A 41 11.54 0.77 -10.52
N ILE A 42 12.26 0.54 -9.43
CA ILE A 42 11.93 -0.39 -8.36
C ILE A 42 11.33 0.46 -7.23
N ASP A 43 10.00 0.37 -7.05
CA ASP A 43 9.25 1.24 -6.14
C ASP A 43 9.32 0.76 -4.69
N TRP A 44 10.49 0.89 -4.08
CA TRP A 44 10.72 0.57 -2.67
C TRP A 44 9.88 1.45 -1.74
N TYR A 45 9.68 2.72 -2.09
CA TYR A 45 8.85 3.64 -1.33
C TYR A 45 7.44 3.08 -1.16
N ASP A 46 6.73 2.81 -2.24
CA ASP A 46 5.35 2.30 -2.17
C ASP A 46 5.27 0.93 -1.52
N TYR A 47 6.23 0.04 -1.84
CA TYR A 47 6.30 -1.30 -1.25
C TYR A 47 6.54 -1.29 0.27
N SER A 48 7.23 -0.28 0.80
CA SER A 48 7.61 -0.23 2.21
C SER A 48 6.82 0.78 3.04
N LYS A 49 6.06 1.71 2.45
CA LYS A 49 5.47 2.88 3.14
C LYS A 49 4.55 2.53 4.32
N ASP A 50 3.90 1.37 4.27
CA ASP A 50 2.94 0.92 5.29
C ASP A 50 3.57 -0.11 6.27
N HIS A 51 4.90 -0.26 6.24
CA HIS A 51 5.68 -1.21 7.04
C HIS A 51 6.70 -0.51 7.94
N ASP A 52 6.24 0.30 8.90
CA ASP A 52 7.12 1.02 9.83
C ASP A 52 7.98 0.05 10.67
N GLU A 53 7.48 -1.17 10.91
CA GLU A 53 8.16 -2.25 11.63
C GLU A 53 9.40 -2.79 10.90
N TRP A 54 9.57 -2.51 9.60
CA TRP A 54 10.75 -2.90 8.84
C TRP A 54 11.94 -1.96 9.04
N PHE A 55 11.75 -0.85 9.75
CA PHE A 55 12.76 0.19 9.92
C PHE A 55 13.19 0.32 11.38
N TYR A 56 14.38 0.88 11.60
CA TYR A 56 14.73 1.43 12.90
C TYR A 56 13.94 2.73 13.17
N ASP A 57 14.06 3.27 14.38
CA ASP A 57 13.35 4.47 14.85
C ASP A 57 13.50 5.69 13.93
N ASP A 58 14.59 5.77 13.15
CA ASP A 58 14.80 6.86 12.20
C ASP A 58 13.93 6.80 10.95
N GLN A 59 13.24 5.67 10.73
CA GLN A 59 12.34 5.42 9.60
C GLN A 59 13.02 5.50 8.22
N VAL A 60 14.36 5.39 8.18
CA VAL A 60 15.20 5.41 6.97
C VAL A 60 15.93 4.09 6.79
N HIS A 61 16.54 3.57 7.85
CA HIS A 61 17.36 2.36 7.77
C HIS A 61 16.51 1.10 8.03
N PRO A 62 16.46 0.14 7.09
CA PRO A 62 15.82 -1.14 7.35
C PRO A 62 16.53 -1.89 8.48
N ASN A 63 15.75 -2.52 9.35
CA ASN A 63 16.24 -3.45 10.36
C ASN A 63 16.47 -4.85 9.73
N PRO A 64 16.88 -5.89 10.49
CA PRO A 64 17.12 -7.22 9.93
C PRO A 64 15.95 -7.82 9.15
N GLU A 65 14.71 -7.60 9.59
CA GLU A 65 13.50 -8.03 8.87
C GLU A 65 13.32 -7.23 7.58
N GLY A 66 13.37 -5.90 7.68
CA GLY A 66 13.27 -5.01 6.51
C GLY A 66 14.33 -5.26 5.45
N MET A 67 15.56 -5.62 5.85
CA MET A 67 16.63 -6.00 4.93
C MET A 67 16.28 -7.24 4.10
N ILE A 68 15.58 -8.22 4.68
CA ILE A 68 15.12 -9.43 3.97
C ILE A 68 14.09 -9.03 2.91
N HIS A 69 13.11 -8.21 3.27
CA HIS A 69 12.09 -7.72 2.34
C HIS A 69 12.68 -6.87 1.22
N TYR A 70 13.62 -5.97 1.54
CA TYR A 70 14.34 -5.16 0.57
C TYR A 70 15.11 -6.03 -0.44
N ALA A 71 15.92 -6.97 0.05
CA ALA A 71 16.73 -7.84 -0.80
C ALA A 71 15.86 -8.71 -1.70
N HIS A 72 14.76 -9.27 -1.17
CA HIS A 72 13.82 -10.07 -1.94
C HIS A 72 13.13 -9.24 -3.03
N PHE A 73 12.61 -8.06 -2.70
CA PHE A 73 11.92 -7.17 -3.63
C PHE A 73 12.82 -6.73 -4.80
N VAL A 74 14.03 -6.28 -4.49
CA VAL A 74 15.02 -5.91 -5.52
C VAL A 74 15.40 -7.12 -6.39
N SER A 75 15.61 -8.28 -5.78
CA SER A 75 15.97 -9.51 -6.52
C SER A 75 14.86 -9.94 -7.49
N GLN A 76 13.59 -9.85 -7.09
CA GLN A 76 12.46 -10.15 -7.99
C GLN A 76 12.43 -9.22 -9.21
N ALA A 77 12.66 -7.92 -8.99
CA ALA A 77 12.71 -6.95 -10.08
C ALA A 77 13.85 -7.24 -11.07
N LEU A 78 15.02 -7.64 -10.56
CA LEU A 78 16.18 -7.98 -11.40
C LEU A 78 16.00 -9.28 -12.18
N LEU A 79 15.35 -10.29 -11.58
CA LEU A 79 15.09 -11.59 -12.20
C LEU A 79 13.90 -11.56 -13.17
N GLY A 80 13.23 -10.42 -13.33
CA GLY A 80 12.19 -10.21 -14.32
C GLY A 80 10.81 -10.76 -13.94
N GLY A 81 10.54 -10.91 -12.63
CA GLY A 81 9.19 -11.01 -12.07
C GLY A 81 8.14 -11.76 -12.89
N LYS A 82 8.46 -12.94 -13.43
CA LYS A 82 7.44 -13.93 -13.85
C LYS A 82 7.34 -14.99 -12.78
N SER A 83 6.87 -14.59 -11.61
CA SER A 83 6.24 -15.56 -10.72
C SER A 83 4.79 -15.66 -11.17
N SER A 84 4.47 -16.76 -11.84
CA SER A 84 3.11 -17.17 -12.17
C SER A 84 2.31 -17.25 -10.87
N SER A 85 1.51 -16.24 -10.57
CA SER A 85 0.35 -16.38 -9.69
C SER A 85 -0.86 -16.15 -10.58
N SER A 86 -1.54 -17.26 -10.84
CA SER A 86 -2.73 -17.38 -11.69
C SER A 86 -3.75 -16.30 -11.38
N GLU A 87 -4.34 -15.77 -12.46
CA GLU A 87 -5.72 -15.32 -12.46
C GLU A 87 -6.59 -16.33 -11.69
N LEU A 88 -7.10 -15.94 -10.52
CA LEU A 88 -8.35 -16.50 -10.03
C LEU A 88 -9.45 -15.79 -10.80
N THR A 89 -9.75 -16.36 -11.97
CA THR A 89 -10.88 -15.97 -12.79
C THR A 89 -12.17 -16.17 -12.01
N LYS A 90 -12.87 -15.05 -11.95
CA LYS A 90 -14.24 -14.83 -11.52
C LYS A 90 -15.19 -15.63 -12.42
N ASP A 91 -15.54 -16.86 -12.03
CA ASP A 91 -16.66 -17.60 -12.64
C ASP A 91 -17.40 -18.44 -11.58
N SER A 92 -18.47 -17.86 -11.05
CA SER A 92 -19.59 -18.57 -10.42
C SER A 92 -20.81 -17.65 -10.52
N GLU A 93 -21.24 -17.40 -11.75
CA GLU A 93 -22.62 -17.03 -12.02
C GLU A 93 -23.46 -18.30 -11.83
N VAL A 94 -24.01 -18.47 -10.63
CA VAL A 94 -25.14 -19.38 -10.39
C VAL A 94 -26.40 -18.57 -10.63
N THR A 95 -26.99 -18.74 -11.80
CA THR A 95 -28.37 -18.35 -12.07
C THR A 95 -29.28 -19.42 -11.47
N ASP A 96 -29.88 -19.14 -10.32
CA ASP A 96 -31.09 -19.85 -9.91
C ASP A 96 -32.25 -18.87 -9.87
N GLU A 97 -33.08 -19.01 -10.90
CA GLU A 97 -34.41 -18.44 -11.03
C GLU A 97 -35.33 -19.14 -10.02
N ALA A 98 -35.82 -18.40 -9.02
CA ALA A 98 -36.95 -18.83 -8.19
C ALA A 98 -37.98 -17.70 -8.12
N THR A 99 -39.06 -17.94 -8.84
CA THR A 99 -40.28 -17.15 -8.87
C THR A 99 -41.08 -17.36 -7.58
N ASN A 100 -41.77 -16.28 -7.19
CA ASN A 100 -43.08 -16.23 -6.52
C ASN A 100 -43.20 -16.09 -4.98
N GLN A 101 -43.65 -14.88 -4.62
CA GLN A 101 -44.85 -14.51 -3.84
C GLN A 101 -44.97 -14.78 -2.33
N ASP A 102 -45.16 -13.65 -1.64
CA ASP A 102 -46.16 -13.33 -0.59
C ASP A 102 -46.22 -14.18 0.68
N SER A 103 -45.89 -13.55 1.82
CA SER A 103 -46.81 -13.43 2.97
C SER A 103 -46.24 -12.51 4.08
N GLU A 104 -46.99 -11.43 4.35
CA GLU A 104 -47.41 -10.86 5.65
C GLU A 104 -46.36 -10.62 6.75
N ASP A 105 -46.05 -9.36 7.04
CA ASP A 105 -46.66 -8.52 8.11
C ASP A 105 -46.41 -9.06 9.53
N LEU A 106 -45.58 -8.35 10.30
CA LEU A 106 -45.90 -8.00 11.69
C LEU A 106 -45.12 -6.75 12.11
N THR A 107 -45.92 -5.73 12.42
CA THR A 107 -45.62 -4.40 12.97
C THR A 107 -45.06 -4.37 14.40
N ASN A 108 -44.57 -3.17 14.78
CA ASN A 108 -44.41 -2.55 16.12
C ASN A 108 -42.99 -2.62 16.72
N GLY A 109 -42.30 -1.53 17.10
CA GLY A 109 -42.69 -0.16 17.43
C GLY A 109 -42.55 0.09 18.94
N ALA A 110 -41.51 0.85 19.37
CA ALA A 110 -41.35 1.60 20.66
C ALA A 110 -39.84 1.88 20.91
N THR A 111 -39.28 3.08 20.77
CA THR A 111 -39.24 4.27 21.67
C THR A 111 -38.41 4.17 22.97
N SER A 112 -37.60 5.22 23.20
CA SER A 112 -36.92 5.67 24.43
C SER A 112 -35.66 4.91 24.87
N SER A 113 -34.57 5.50 25.39
CA SER A 113 -34.34 6.81 26.01
C SER A 113 -32.86 7.21 25.95
N SER A 114 -32.67 8.53 25.92
CA SER A 114 -31.50 9.27 26.42
C SER A 114 -30.91 8.72 27.72
N MET A 115 -29.59 8.61 27.80
CA MET A 115 -28.83 9.02 28.99
C MET A 115 -27.51 9.66 28.55
N ALA A 116 -27.47 10.98 28.68
CA ALA A 116 -26.23 11.72 28.91
C ALA A 116 -25.62 11.26 30.25
N ASN A 117 -24.30 11.12 30.30
CA ASN A 117 -23.58 11.26 31.56
C ASN A 117 -22.51 12.33 31.39
N THR A 118 -22.55 13.28 32.32
CA THR A 118 -21.78 14.51 32.40
C THR A 118 -20.54 14.34 33.27
N SER A 119 -19.56 15.21 33.00
CA SER A 119 -18.53 15.78 33.89
C SER A 119 -17.53 14.85 34.59
N GLU A 120 -16.24 15.11 34.37
CA GLU A 120 -15.49 15.98 35.29
C GLU A 120 -14.18 16.45 34.64
N ASP A 121 -14.03 17.77 34.61
CA ASP A 121 -12.77 18.48 34.43
C ASP A 121 -11.80 18.13 35.56
N LEU A 122 -10.54 17.87 35.24
CA LEU A 122 -9.43 18.26 36.12
C LEU A 122 -8.32 18.90 35.31
N ASP A 123 -8.19 20.18 35.62
CA ASP A 123 -7.23 21.20 35.26
C ASP A 123 -5.82 20.93 35.85
N THR A 124 -4.84 21.58 35.22
CA THR A 124 -3.54 22.02 35.74
C THR A 124 -2.43 20.98 35.97
N ALA A 125 -1.32 21.10 35.21
CA ALA A 125 -0.15 21.86 35.65
C ALA A 125 1.11 21.56 34.79
N GLN A 126 1.72 22.66 34.31
CA GLN A 126 3.16 22.91 34.03
C GLN A 126 3.88 22.05 33.00
#